data_AF-A0A2D3VSR6-F1
#
_entry.id   AF-A0A2D3VSR6-F1
#
_cell.length_a   1.000
_cell.length_b   1.000
_cell.length_c   1.000
_cell.angle_alpha   90.00
_cell.angle_beta   90.00
_cell.angle_gamma   90.00
#
_symmetry.space_group_name_H-M   'P 1'
#
loop_
_entity.id
_entity.type
_entity.pdbx_description
1 polymer ?
#
loop_
_entity_poly.entity_id
_entity_poly.type
_entity_poly.pdbx_seq_one_letter_code
_entity_poly.pdbx_strand_id
1 'polypeptide(L)'
;MMKFFQYFLLLLLAFKVLFASENELDNLLEKLNQITNPQEKSVLMEKIKTELANKNKKDRQEAEAIIKAKEKIPSHFYSEPSIKK
;
A
#
# COMPACT_ATOMS: atom_id res chain seq x y z
N MET A 1 -18.04 -17.18 -29.05
CA MET A 1 -17.14 -16.02 -28.82
C MET A 1 -17.76 -14.94 -27.93
N MET A 2 -18.98 -14.45 -28.18
CA MET A 2 -19.60 -13.38 -27.36
C MET A 2 -19.72 -13.70 -25.86
N LYS A 3 -20.15 -14.90 -25.47
CA LYS A 3 -20.31 -15.25 -24.04
C LYS A 3 -18.98 -15.24 -23.29
N PHE A 4 -17.89 -15.67 -23.92
CA PHE A 4 -16.56 -15.66 -23.32
C PHE A 4 -16.07 -14.22 -23.07
N PHE A 5 -16.27 -13.32 -24.04
CA PHE A 5 -15.99 -11.90 -23.86
C PHE A 5 -16.83 -11.28 -22.74
N GLN A 6 -18.10 -11.69 -22.62
CA GLN A 6 -18.99 -11.22 -21.57
C GLN A 6 -18.55 -11.70 -20.16
N TYR A 7 -18.11 -12.95 -20.02
CA TYR A 7 -17.53 -13.45 -18.77
C TYR A 7 -16.20 -12.78 -18.43
N PHE A 8 -15.36 -12.54 -19.44
CA PHE A 8 -14.10 -11.81 -19.28
C PHE A 8 -14.34 -10.36 -18.81
N LEU A 9 -15.34 -9.68 -19.38
CA LEU A 9 -15.74 -8.33 -18.97
C LEU A 9 -16.27 -8.31 -17.53
N LEU A 10 -17.09 -9.30 -17.15
CA LEU A 10 -17.61 -9.46 -15.78
C LEU A 10 -16.48 -9.72 -14.77
N LEU A 11 -15.48 -10.51 -15.15
CA LEU A 11 -14.30 -10.77 -14.33
C LEU A 11 -13.48 -9.50 -14.09
N LEU A 12 -13.27 -8.69 -15.14
CA LEU A 12 -12.55 -7.42 -15.04
C LEU A 12 -13.28 -6.40 -14.14
N LEU A 13 -14.61 -6.35 -14.22
CA LEU A 13 -15.43 -5.50 -13.34
C LEU A 13 -15.38 -5.96 -11.88
N ALA A 14 -15.44 -7.27 -11.61
CA ALA A 14 -15.29 -7.80 -10.26
C ALA A 14 -13.91 -7.50 -9.66
N PHE A 15 -12.86 -7.53 -10.49
CA PHE A 15 -11.51 -7.12 -10.09
C PHE A 15 -11.46 -5.63 -9.71
N LYS A 16 -12.10 -4.74 -10.47
CA LYS A 16 -12.17 -3.31 -10.12
C LYS A 16 -12.80 -3.08 -8.74
N VAL A 17 -13.86 -3.82 -8.39
CA VAL A 17 -14.53 -3.71 -7.07
C VAL A 17 -13.64 -4.26 -5.95
N LEU A 18 -12.93 -5.36 -6.18
CA LEU A 18 -11.99 -5.94 -5.20
C LEU A 18 -10.77 -5.04 -4.93
N PHE A 19 -10.33 -4.27 -5.93
CA PHE A 19 -9.19 -3.36 -5.82
C PHE A 19 -9.59 -1.88 -5.66
N ALA A 20 -10.90 -1.60 -5.50
CA ALA A 20 -11.39 -0.31 -5.01
C ALA A 20 -11.14 -0.21 -3.50
N SER A 21 -9.87 -0.26 -3.12
CA SER A 21 -9.42 0.13 -1.80
C SER A 21 -9.44 1.65 -1.78
N GLU A 22 -10.58 2.24 -1.41
CA GLU A 22 -10.55 3.62 -0.95
C GLU A 22 -9.59 3.67 0.25
N ASN A 23 -8.46 4.36 0.09
CA ASN A 23 -7.57 4.63 1.21
C ASN A 23 -8.40 5.43 2.21
N GLU A 24 -8.69 4.85 3.36
CA GLU A 24 -9.49 5.49 4.42
C GLU A 24 -8.92 6.88 4.77
N LEU A 25 -7.59 7.03 4.71
CA LEU A 25 -6.90 8.31 4.87
C LEU A 25 -7.26 9.33 3.78
N ASP A 26 -7.34 8.93 2.51
CA ASP A 26 -7.68 9.82 1.40
C ASP A 26 -9.13 10.30 1.54
N ASN A 27 -10.04 9.42 1.95
CA ASN A 27 -11.42 9.77 2.28
C ASN A 27 -11.52 10.75 3.46
N LEU A 28 -10.70 10.56 4.51
CA LEU A 28 -10.67 11.48 5.66
C LEU A 28 -10.12 12.85 5.25
N LEU A 29 -9.09 12.90 4.39
CA LEU A 29 -8.53 14.14 3.86
C LEU A 29 -9.53 14.88 2.97
N GLU A 30 -10.29 14.16 2.15
CA GLU A 30 -11.34 14.75 1.32
C GLU A 30 -12.44 15.35 2.19
N LYS A 31 -12.90 14.61 3.22
CA LYS A 31 -13.88 15.13 4.20
C LYS A 31 -13.36 16.36 4.94
N LEU A 32 -12.09 16.39 5.33
CA LEU A 32 -11.47 17.53 6.00
C LEU A 32 -11.48 18.80 5.15
N ASN A 33 -11.33 18.66 3.83
CA ASN A 33 -11.41 19.78 2.90
C ASN A 33 -12.84 20.31 2.70
N GLN A 34 -13.85 19.46 2.89
CA GLN A 34 -15.26 19.84 2.73
C GLN A 34 -15.88 20.44 3.99
N ILE A 35 -15.31 20.18 5.18
CA ILE A 35 -15.84 20.70 6.45
C ILE A 35 -15.53 22.21 6.59
N THR A 36 -16.59 22.99 6.80
CA THR A 36 -16.54 24.43 7.09
C THR A 36 -16.56 24.73 8.59
N ASN A 37 -17.06 23.81 9.42
CA ASN A 37 -17.11 23.96 10.88
C ASN A 37 -15.70 23.77 11.50
N PRO A 38 -15.12 24.78 12.19
CA PRO A 38 -13.79 24.70 12.77
C PRO A 38 -13.62 23.60 13.83
N GLN A 39 -14.63 23.36 14.66
CA GLN A 39 -14.59 22.36 15.73
C GLN A 39 -14.55 20.95 15.16
N GLU A 40 -15.43 20.65 14.21
CA GLU A 40 -15.45 19.36 13.51
C GLU A 40 -14.17 19.12 12.71
N LYS A 41 -13.64 20.18 12.08
CA LYS A 41 -12.37 20.13 11.36
C LYS A 41 -11.20 19.77 12.27
N SER A 42 -11.18 20.33 13.49
CA SER A 42 -10.15 20.01 14.49
C SER A 42 -10.20 18.55 14.92
N VAL A 43 -11.40 18.02 15.18
CA VAL A 43 -11.58 16.61 15.58
C VAL A 43 -11.14 15.67 14.46
N LEU A 44 -11.53 15.97 13.22
CA LEU A 44 -11.13 15.17 12.06
C LEU A 44 -9.62 15.23 11.80
N MET A 45 -9.00 16.39 12.02
CA MET A 45 -7.55 16.56 11.90
C MET A 45 -6.78 15.66 12.88
N GLU A 46 -7.23 15.57 14.14
CA GLU A 46 -6.61 14.67 15.13
C GLU A 46 -6.73 13.19 14.75
N LYS A 47 -7.88 12.81 14.18
CA LYS A 47 -8.07 11.46 13.64
C LYS A 47 -7.09 11.18 12.49
N ILE A 48 -6.96 12.11 11.55
CA ILE A 48 -6.03 12.00 10.41
C ILE A 48 -4.57 11.87 10.87
N LYS A 49 -4.15 12.68 11.86
CA LYS A 49 -2.80 12.57 12.45
C LYS A 49 -2.54 11.19 13.04
N THR A 50 -3.52 10.64 13.75
CA THR A 50 -3.43 9.32 14.37
C THR A 50 -3.28 8.22 13.30
N GLU A 51 -4.11 8.26 12.26
CA GLU A 51 -4.03 7.30 11.15
C GLU A 51 -2.70 7.40 10.39
N LEU A 52 -2.21 8.61 10.13
CA LEU A 52 -0.89 8.83 9.51
C LEU A 52 0.25 8.26 10.35
N ALA A 53 0.22 8.47 11.66
CA ALA A 53 1.23 7.95 12.57
C ALA A 53 1.22 6.41 12.58
N ASN A 54 0.04 5.80 12.62
CA ASN A 54 -0.13 4.35 12.57
C ASN A 54 0.37 3.76 11.24
N LYS A 55 0.01 4.38 10.12
CA LYS A 55 0.48 3.98 8.79
C LYS A 55 2.01 4.05 8.69
N ASN A 56 2.60 5.17 9.10
CA ASN A 56 4.06 5.35 9.09
C ASN A 56 4.76 4.29 9.96
N LYS A 57 4.22 3.99 11.15
CA LYS A 57 4.75 2.93 12.01
C LYS A 57 4.73 1.56 11.32
N LYS A 58 3.62 1.22 10.66
CA LYS A 58 3.47 -0.04 9.92
C LYS A 58 4.44 -0.12 8.74
N ASP A 59 4.52 0.94 7.93
CA ASP A 59 5.41 1.01 6.77
C ASP A 59 6.88 0.85 7.19
N ARG A 60 7.28 1.45 8.33
CA ARG A 60 8.61 1.26 8.90
C ARG A 60 8.87 -0.18 9.33
N GLN A 61 7.92 -0.82 9.98
CA GLN A 61 8.04 -2.21 10.41
C GLN A 61 8.17 -3.16 9.20
N GLU A 62 7.39 -2.92 8.15
CA GLU A 62 7.47 -3.70 6.91
C GLU A 62 8.82 -3.50 6.21
N ALA A 63 9.31 -2.25 6.12
CA ALA A 63 10.62 -1.95 5.56
C ALA A 63 11.76 -2.62 6.35
N GLU A 64 11.73 -2.56 7.68
CA GLU A 64 12.72 -3.22 8.55
C GLU A 64 12.68 -4.75 8.39
N ALA A 65 11.50 -5.35 8.25
CA ALA A 65 11.37 -6.79 8.00
C ALA A 65 11.97 -7.19 6.65
N ILE A 66 11.75 -6.38 5.61
CA ILE A 66 12.36 -6.60 4.28
C ILE A 66 13.88 -6.45 4.34
N ILE A 67 14.41 -5.45 5.04
CA ILE A 67 15.86 -5.25 5.19
C ILE A 67 16.48 -6.46 5.90
N LYS A 68 15.90 -6.91 7.02
CA LYS A 68 16.36 -8.12 7.72
C LYS A 68 16.28 -9.37 6.86
N ALA A 69 15.26 -9.49 6.02
CA ALA A 69 15.16 -10.61 5.08
C ALA A 69 16.26 -10.55 4.03
N LYS A 70 16.58 -9.36 3.50
CA LYS A 70 17.66 -9.15 2.54
C LYS A 70 19.05 -9.41 3.12
N GLU A 71 19.30 -9.00 4.36
CA GLU A 71 20.56 -9.28 5.06
C GLU A 71 20.85 -10.78 5.23
N LYS A 72 19.79 -11.59 5.35
CA LYS A 72 19.90 -13.05 5.45
C LYS A 72 20.17 -13.74 4.11
N ILE A 73 20.03 -13.05 2.99
CA ILE A 73 20.31 -13.60 1.66
C ILE A 73 21.81 -13.42 1.40
N PRO A 74 22.60 -14.50 1.24
CA PRO A 74 24.01 -14.39 0.88
C PRO A 74 24.15 -13.62 -0.43
N SER A 75 24.97 -12.55 -0.44
CA SER A 75 25.17 -11.69 -1.61
C SER A 75 25.90 -12.37 -2.76
N HIS A 76 26.57 -13.49 -2.50
CA HIS A 76 27.25 -14.31 -3.50
C HIS A 76 27.05 -15.80 -3.21
N PHE A 77 26.26 -16.47 -4.04
CA PHE A 77 26.50 -17.88 -4.32
C PHE A 77 27.56 -17.91 -5.42
N TYR A 78 28.59 -18.73 -5.27
CA TYR A 78 29.73 -18.91 -6.19
C TYR A 78 30.89 -17.91 -6.03
N SER A 79 31.92 -18.35 -5.32
CA SER A 79 33.29 -17.98 -5.64
C SER A 79 33.63 -18.60 -7.00
N GLU A 80 33.60 -17.80 -8.07
CA GLU A 80 34.21 -18.20 -9.34
C GLU A 80 35.69 -18.53 -9.07
N PRO A 81 36.17 -19.77 -9.37
CA PRO A 81 37.59 -20.03 -9.33
C PRO A 81 38.24 -19.15 -10.40
N SER A 82 39.11 -18.24 -9.94
CA SER A 82 39.92 -17.41 -10.83
C SER A 82 40.66 -18.32 -11.82
N ILE A 83 40.22 -18.31 -13.09
CA ILE A 83 40.93 -18.97 -14.17
C ILE A 83 42.24 -18.19 -14.35
N LYS A 84 43.30 -18.65 -13.68
CA LYS A 84 44.67 -18.21 -13.95
C LYS A 84 45.05 -18.75 -15.33
N LYS A 85 45.20 -17.86 -16.30
CA LYS A 85 45.94 -18.12 -17.54
C LYS A 85 47.43 -17.90 -17.30
#